data_AF-J9GPP8-F1
#
_entry.id   AF-J9GPP8-F1
#
_cell.length_a   1.000
_cell.length_b   1.000
_cell.length_c   1.000
_cell.angle_alpha   90.00
_cell.angle_beta   90.00
_cell.angle_gamma   90.00
#
_symmetry.space_group_name_H-M   'P 1'
#
loop_
_entity.id
_entity.type
_entity.pdbx_description
1 polymer ?
#
loop_
_entity_poly.entity_id
_entity_poly.type
_entity_poly.pdbx_seq_one_letter_code
_entity_poly.pdbx_strand_id
1 'polypeptide(L)'
;MSKLPATIGQKLAAPFRATARGLKRIGNWYKNQFVGRPWWYKLCSALWSFALFIALYVFAVIFNLFWLFGKSPTMEEIRHPKTAAASELYSADGKLLGKYFRENRQPVPYDSISPAFFQALIATED
;
A
#
# COMPACT_ATOMS: atom_id res chain seq x y z
N MET A 1 1.96 23.16 53.17
CA MET A 1 2.30 23.72 51.85
C MET A 1 1.35 23.14 50.80
N SER A 2 0.33 23.91 50.43
CA SER A 2 -0.67 23.54 49.42
C SER A 2 -0.02 23.55 48.02
N LYS A 3 -0.24 22.49 47.25
CA LYS A 3 0.25 22.39 45.86
C LYS A 3 -0.49 23.44 45.02
N LEU A 4 0.26 24.41 44.46
CA LEU A 4 -0.26 25.42 43.55
C LEU A 4 -0.90 24.76 42.31
N PRO A 5 -2.02 25.29 41.78
CA PRO A 5 -2.71 24.70 40.64
C PRO A 5 -1.83 24.72 39.39
N ALA A 6 -1.76 23.59 38.68
CA ALA A 6 -0.97 23.44 37.47
C ALA A 6 -1.38 24.47 36.41
N THR A 7 -0.40 25.20 35.88
CA THR A 7 -0.58 26.23 34.83
C THR A 7 -1.15 25.61 33.55
N ILE A 8 -1.94 26.36 32.76
CA ILE A 8 -2.60 25.87 31.53
C ILE A 8 -1.62 25.17 30.57
N GLY A 9 -0.39 25.70 30.44
CA GLY A 9 0.67 25.06 29.65
C GLY A 9 1.14 23.70 30.18
N GLN A 10 1.09 23.46 31.50
CA GLN A 10 1.41 22.16 32.09
C GLN A 10 0.34 21.12 31.78
N LYS A 11 -0.94 21.52 31.72
CA LYS A 11 -2.05 20.63 31.34
C LYS A 11 -1.98 20.24 29.85
N LEU A 12 -1.61 21.17 28.98
CA LEU A 12 -1.42 20.91 27.54
C LEU A 12 -0.20 20.03 27.24
N ALA A 13 0.90 20.18 27.98
CA ALA A 13 2.13 19.39 27.78
C ALA A 13 2.11 18.03 28.51
N ALA A 14 1.23 17.83 29.49
CA ALA A 14 1.09 16.58 30.23
C ALA A 14 0.89 15.32 29.36
N PRO A 15 -0.03 15.30 28.36
CA PRO A 15 -0.24 14.11 27.52
C PRO A 15 1.01 13.76 26.71
N PHE A 16 1.69 14.75 26.11
CA PHE A 16 2.93 14.54 25.35
C PHE A 16 4.08 14.00 26.20
N ARG A 17 4.21 14.49 27.44
CA ARG A 17 5.22 13.96 28.39
C ARG A 17 4.85 12.57 28.89
N ALA A 18 3.56 12.22 28.95
CA ALA A 18 3.12 10.89 29.33
C ALA A 18 3.40 9.87 28.22
N THR A 19 3.07 10.18 26.96
CA THR A 19 3.38 9.33 25.80
C THR A 19 4.88 9.15 25.61
N ALA A 20 5.68 10.22 25.72
CA ALA A 20 7.14 10.13 25.63
C ALA A 20 7.76 9.24 26.74
N ARG A 21 7.22 9.30 27.97
CA ARG A 21 7.65 8.41 29.07
C ARG A 21 7.26 6.95 28.80
N GLY A 22 6.07 6.71 28.25
CA GLY A 22 5.61 5.39 27.83
C GLY A 22 6.54 4.76 26.79
N LEU A 23 6.87 5.51 25.73
CA LEU A 23 7.83 5.10 24.70
C LEU A 23 9.21 4.75 25.28
N LYS A 24 9.75 5.61 26.16
CA LYS A 24 11.03 5.33 26.84
C LYS A 24 10.96 4.08 27.71
N ARG A 25 9.84 3.83 28.40
CA ARG A 25 9.64 2.63 29.23
C ARG A 25 9.65 1.36 28.39
N ILE A 26 8.98 1.36 27.25
CA ILE A 26 8.96 0.24 26.30
C ILE A 26 10.37 -0.01 25.75
N GLY A 27 11.07 1.04 25.32
CA GLY A 27 12.43 0.92 24.80
C GLY A 27 13.41 0.35 25.84
N ASN A 28 13.36 0.84 27.08
CA ASN A 28 14.18 0.30 28.16
C ASN A 28 13.82 -1.15 28.50
N TRP A 29 12.52 -1.48 28.50
CA TRP A 29 12.06 -2.86 28.70
C TRP A 29 12.61 -3.81 27.63
N TYR A 30 12.56 -3.42 26.36
CA TYR A 30 13.09 -4.22 25.25
C TYR A 30 14.61 -4.38 25.34
N LYS A 31 15.34 -3.30 25.64
CA LYS A 31 16.80 -3.35 25.85
C LYS A 31 17.18 -4.32 26.96
N ASN A 32 16.42 -4.32 28.06
CA ASN A 32 16.65 -5.20 29.20
C ASN A 32 16.40 -6.69 28.90
N GLN A 33 15.77 -7.05 27.78
CA GLN A 33 15.67 -8.45 27.34
C GLN A 33 17.04 -9.01 26.93
N PHE A 34 17.97 -8.19 26.45
CA PHE A 34 19.25 -8.65 25.90
C PHE A 34 20.45 -8.47 26.85
N VAL A 35 20.29 -7.71 27.95
CA VAL A 35 21.36 -7.40 28.92
C VAL A 35 21.42 -8.48 30.00
N GLY A 36 22.60 -9.04 30.25
CA GLY A 36 22.85 -9.99 31.35
C GLY A 36 22.20 -11.37 31.20
N ARG A 37 21.65 -11.71 30.02
CA ARG A 37 21.00 -13.00 29.74
C ARG A 37 21.92 -13.96 28.95
N PRO A 38 21.72 -15.29 29.07
CA PRO A 38 22.43 -16.28 28.26
C PRO A 38 22.21 -16.09 26.75
N TRP A 39 23.13 -16.60 25.92
CA TRP A 39 23.08 -16.43 24.46
C TRP A 39 21.82 -17.04 23.82
N TRP A 40 21.35 -18.19 24.31
CA TRP A 40 20.16 -18.87 23.79
C TRP A 40 18.89 -18.04 24.01
N TYR A 41 18.79 -17.35 25.14
CA TYR A 41 17.66 -16.47 25.45
C TYR A 41 17.60 -15.30 24.48
N LYS A 42 18.76 -14.69 24.17
CA LYS A 42 18.84 -13.59 23.20
C LYS A 42 18.40 -14.05 21.82
N LEU A 43 18.79 -15.26 21.41
CA LEU A 43 18.40 -15.83 20.12
C LEU A 43 16.88 -16.04 20.06
N CYS A 44 16.28 -16.66 21.09
CA CYS A 44 14.82 -16.84 21.15
C CYS A 44 14.08 -15.50 21.13
N SER A 45 14.50 -14.52 21.94
CA SER A 45 13.89 -13.18 21.95
C SER A 45 14.04 -12.47 20.61
N ALA A 46 15.17 -12.60 19.92
CA ALA A 46 15.39 -12.04 18.59
C ALA A 46 14.49 -12.69 17.54
N LEU A 47 14.40 -14.03 17.53
CA LEU A 47 13.53 -14.77 16.62
C LEU A 47 12.05 -14.40 16.82
N TRP A 48 11.60 -14.31 18.08
CA TRP A 48 10.23 -13.92 18.39
C TRP A 48 9.92 -12.49 17.96
N SER A 49 10.87 -11.57 18.17
CA SER A 49 10.75 -10.18 17.74
C SER A 49 10.72 -10.06 16.22
N PHE A 50 11.50 -10.88 15.52
CA PHE A 50 11.51 -10.93 14.06
C PHE A 50 10.20 -11.51 13.49
N ALA A 51 9.67 -12.59 14.09
CA ALA A 51 8.39 -13.15 13.70
C ALA A 51 7.25 -12.13 13.90
N LEU A 52 7.25 -11.40 15.03
CA LEU A 52 6.30 -10.31 15.28
C LEU A 52 6.44 -9.19 14.25
N PHE A 53 7.67 -8.81 13.88
CA PHE A 53 7.91 -7.82 12.84
C PHE A 53 7.34 -8.24 11.49
N ILE A 54 7.56 -9.49 11.06
CA ILE A 54 6.97 -10.03 9.82
C ILE A 54 5.44 -9.99 9.88
N ALA A 55 4.84 -10.43 10.99
CA ALA A 55 3.39 -10.43 11.13
C ALA A 55 2.80 -9.01 11.02
N LEU A 56 3.43 -8.02 11.67
CA LEU A 56 3.03 -6.61 11.58
C LEU A 56 3.21 -6.05 10.17
N TYR A 57 4.28 -6.44 9.46
CA TYR A 57 4.52 -6.05 8.08
C TYR A 57 3.44 -6.60 7.15
N VAL A 58 3.14 -7.91 7.21
CA VAL A 58 2.09 -8.54 6.40
C VAL A 58 0.73 -7.90 6.68
N PHE A 59 0.42 -7.65 7.95
CA PHE A 59 -0.78 -6.91 8.33
C PHE A 59 -0.82 -5.51 7.69
N ALA A 60 0.28 -4.75 7.78
CA ALA A 60 0.35 -3.41 7.20
C ALA A 60 0.11 -3.41 5.68
N VAL A 61 0.65 -4.41 4.97
CA VAL A 61 0.45 -4.59 3.52
C VAL A 61 -1.01 -4.92 3.21
N ILE A 62 -1.62 -5.88 3.91
CA ILE A 62 -3.00 -6.32 3.68
C ILE A 62 -3.99 -5.16 3.86
N PHE A 63 -3.81 -4.36 4.92
CA PHE A 63 -4.71 -3.25 5.23
C PHE A 63 -4.33 -1.93 4.54
N ASN A 64 -3.28 -1.94 3.73
CA ASN A 64 -2.70 -0.74 3.13
C ASN A 64 -2.55 0.40 4.16
N LEU A 65 -1.88 0.09 5.28
CA LEU A 65 -1.82 0.99 6.42
C LEU A 65 -1.28 2.37 6.00
N PHE A 66 -2.01 3.44 6.32
CA PHE A 66 -1.71 4.82 5.92
C PHE A 66 -1.54 5.06 4.42
N TRP A 67 -2.14 4.23 3.56
CA TRP A 67 -2.00 4.31 2.10
C TRP A 67 -0.55 4.16 1.60
N LEU A 68 0.32 3.52 2.39
CA LEU A 68 1.75 3.38 2.07
C LEU A 68 2.02 2.46 0.87
N PHE A 69 1.08 1.57 0.53
CA PHE A 69 1.27 0.51 -0.47
C PHE A 69 0.46 0.73 -1.77
N GLY A 70 -0.32 1.83 -1.84
CA GLY A 70 -1.15 2.15 -3.01
C GLY A 70 -2.39 1.26 -3.14
N LYS A 71 -3.14 1.41 -4.24
CA LYS A 71 -4.30 0.55 -4.49
C LYS A 71 -3.83 -0.83 -4.94
N SER A 72 -4.11 -1.85 -4.13
CA SER A 72 -4.11 -3.22 -4.62
C SER A 72 -5.34 -3.40 -5.54
N PRO A 73 -5.15 -3.95 -6.76
CA PRO A 73 -6.27 -4.22 -7.63
C PRO A 73 -7.17 -5.28 -7.00
N THR A 74 -8.47 -5.07 -7.12
CA THR A 74 -9.46 -6.03 -6.63
C THR A 74 -9.56 -7.23 -7.57
N MET A 75 -10.06 -8.37 -7.07
CA MET A 75 -10.26 -9.57 -7.89
C MET A 75 -11.13 -9.31 -9.12
N GLU A 76 -12.09 -8.40 -9.03
CA GLU A 76 -12.94 -8.02 -10.15
C GLU A 76 -12.18 -7.22 -11.22
N GLU A 77 -11.32 -6.29 -10.81
CA GLU A 77 -10.44 -5.54 -11.73
C GLU A 77 -9.41 -6.45 -12.41
N ILE A 78 -8.97 -7.53 -11.74
CA ILE A 78 -8.09 -8.54 -12.32
C ILE A 78 -8.84 -9.38 -13.36
N ARG A 79 -10.08 -9.79 -13.06
CA ARG A 79 -10.91 -10.58 -14.01
C ARG A 79 -11.43 -9.75 -15.19
N HIS A 80 -11.63 -8.46 -14.97
CA HIS A 80 -12.11 -7.51 -15.98
C HIS A 80 -11.12 -6.35 -16.06
N PRO A 81 -9.93 -6.56 -16.66
CA PRO A 81 -8.96 -5.51 -16.82
C PRO A 81 -9.59 -4.36 -17.62
N LYS A 82 -9.68 -3.18 -16.99
CA LYS A 82 -10.18 -1.98 -17.66
C LYS A 82 -9.17 -1.55 -18.71
N THR A 83 -9.44 -1.88 -19.97
CA THR A 83 -8.66 -1.38 -21.09
C THR A 83 -8.96 0.10 -21.29
N ALA A 84 -7.91 0.92 -21.46
CA ALA A 84 -8.08 2.32 -21.81
C ALA A 84 -8.69 2.41 -23.21
N ALA A 85 -9.98 2.76 -23.28
CA ALA A 85 -10.66 3.08 -24.54
C ALA A 85 -10.57 4.59 -24.79
N ALA A 86 -10.36 4.98 -26.04
CA ALA A 86 -10.39 6.37 -26.45
C ALA A 86 -11.81 6.94 -26.36
N SER A 87 -11.96 8.14 -25.79
CA SER A 87 -13.20 8.91 -25.89
C SER A 87 -13.27 9.59 -27.24
N GLU A 88 -14.39 9.47 -27.94
CA GLU A 88 -14.57 10.00 -29.29
C GLU A 88 -15.56 11.18 -29.27
N LEU A 89 -15.16 12.32 -29.85
CA LEU A 89 -15.97 13.52 -29.96
C LEU A 89 -16.66 13.54 -31.33
N TYR A 90 -17.98 13.53 -31.33
CA TYR A 90 -18.80 13.60 -32.53
C TYR A 90 -19.52 14.94 -32.63
N SER A 91 -19.63 15.45 -33.85
CA SER A 91 -20.50 16.57 -34.19
C SER A 91 -21.96 16.13 -34.31
N ALA A 92 -22.92 17.05 -34.28
CA ALA A 92 -24.36 16.75 -34.33
C ALA A 92 -24.80 16.04 -35.62
N ASP A 93 -24.03 16.19 -36.69
CA ASP A 93 -24.15 15.50 -37.98
C ASP A 93 -23.48 14.11 -38.00
N GLY A 94 -22.94 13.64 -36.86
CA GLY A 94 -22.31 12.32 -36.72
C GLY A 94 -20.86 12.27 -37.19
N LYS A 95 -20.24 13.40 -37.55
CA LYS A 95 -18.84 13.45 -37.97
C LYS A 95 -17.88 13.39 -36.77
N LEU A 96 -16.89 12.51 -36.82
CA LEU A 96 -15.83 12.44 -35.81
C LEU A 96 -14.94 13.70 -35.87
N LEU A 97 -14.91 14.47 -34.79
CA LEU A 97 -14.13 15.70 -34.65
C LEU A 97 -12.78 15.48 -33.98
N GLY A 98 -12.67 14.49 -33.09
CA GLY A 98 -11.43 14.22 -32.37
C GLY A 98 -11.53 13.03 -31.44
N LYS A 99 -10.38 12.51 -31.00
CA LYS A 99 -10.27 11.42 -30.02
C LYS A 99 -9.39 11.86 -28.87
N TYR A 100 -9.83 11.56 -27.65
CA TYR A 100 -9.08 11.82 -26.42
C TYR A 100 -8.71 10.48 -25.79
N PHE A 101 -7.42 10.20 -25.70
CA PHE A 101 -6.92 8.95 -25.14
C PHE A 101 -5.62 9.16 -24.38
N ARG A 102 -5.41 8.36 -23.32
CA ARG A 102 -4.11 8.24 -22.65
C ARG A 102 -3.20 7.23 -23.36
N GLU A 103 -3.82 6.20 -23.94
CA GLU A 103 -3.18 5.16 -24.73
C GLU A 103 -3.97 5.03 -26.04
N ASN A 104 -3.30 5.05 -27.19
CA ASN A 104 -3.95 5.00 -28.49
C ASN A 104 -4.42 3.56 -28.78
N ARG A 105 -5.55 3.16 -28.21
CA ARG A 105 -6.13 1.82 -28.35
C ARG A 105 -7.61 1.94 -28.74
N GLN A 106 -8.02 1.08 -29.67
CA GLN A 106 -9.41 0.88 -30.03
C GLN A 106 -9.78 -0.58 -29.81
N PRO A 107 -10.88 -0.88 -29.08
CA PRO A 107 -11.33 -2.24 -28.91
C PRO A 107 -11.84 -2.79 -30.25
N VAL A 108 -11.33 -3.96 -30.64
CA VAL A 108 -11.74 -4.68 -31.85
C VAL A 108 -12.29 -6.04 -31.42
N PRO A 109 -13.51 -6.42 -31.82
CA PRO A 109 -14.05 -7.75 -31.54
C PRO A 109 -13.16 -8.84 -32.13
N TYR A 110 -12.94 -9.93 -31.38
CA TYR A 110 -12.09 -11.04 -31.82
C TYR A 110 -12.50 -11.60 -33.18
N ASP A 111 -13.81 -11.78 -33.39
CA ASP A 111 -14.36 -12.35 -34.63
C ASP A 111 -14.20 -11.45 -35.86
N SER A 112 -13.87 -10.16 -35.67
CA SER A 112 -13.60 -9.22 -36.76
C SER A 112 -12.13 -9.19 -37.21
N ILE A 113 -11.26 -9.94 -36.53
CA ILE A 113 -9.83 -10.00 -36.82
C ILE A 113 -9.60 -11.07 -37.90
N SER A 114 -8.88 -10.68 -38.95
CA SER A 114 -8.50 -11.62 -40.02
C SER A 114 -7.65 -12.77 -39.46
N PRO A 115 -7.92 -14.04 -39.81
CA PRO A 115 -7.10 -15.18 -39.41
C PRO A 115 -5.61 -15.02 -39.77
N ALA A 116 -5.31 -14.30 -40.85
CA ALA A 116 -3.95 -14.00 -41.28
C ALA A 116 -3.16 -13.16 -40.27
N PHE A 117 -3.84 -12.30 -39.48
CA PHE A 117 -3.21 -11.51 -38.43
C PHE A 117 -2.57 -12.39 -37.37
N PHE A 118 -3.30 -13.42 -36.89
CA PHE A 118 -2.79 -14.34 -35.87
C PHE A 118 -1.65 -15.21 -36.41
N GLN A 119 -1.74 -15.67 -37.66
CA GLN A 119 -0.66 -16.44 -38.29
C GLN A 119 0.63 -15.62 -38.42
N ALA A 120 0.51 -14.35 -38.81
CA ALA A 120 1.66 -13.44 -38.89
C ALA A 120 2.26 -13.17 -37.50
N LEU A 121 1.42 -12.91 -36.49
CA LEU A 121 1.87 -12.66 -35.12
C LEU A 121 2.67 -13.85 -34.58
N ILE A 122 2.11 -15.07 -34.70
CA ILE A 122 2.78 -16.31 -34.28
C ILE A 122 4.11 -16.46 -35.00
N ALA A 123 4.14 -16.31 -36.33
CA ALA A 123 5.38 -16.45 -37.10
C ALA A 123 6.47 -15.42 -36.79
N THR A 124 6.13 -14.31 -36.13
CA THR A 124 7.08 -13.23 -35.78
C THR A 124 7.48 -13.19 -34.31
N GLU A 125 6.64 -13.67 -33.42
CA GLU A 125 6.81 -13.55 -31.95
C GLU A 125 7.09 -14.90 -31.27
N ASP A 126 6.71 -16.02 -31.92
CA ASP A 126 7.13 -17.39 -31.60
C ASP A 126 8.35 -17.78 -32.48
#